data_AF-A0A1D6XS87-F1
#
_entry.id   AF-A0A1D6XS87-F1
#
_cell.length_a   1.000
_cell.length_b   1.000
_cell.length_c   1.000
_cell.angle_alpha   90.00
_cell.angle_beta   90.00
_cell.angle_gamma   90.00
#
_symmetry.space_group_name_H-M   'P 1'
#
loop_
_entity.id
_entity.type
_entity.pdbx_description
1 polymer ?
#
loop_
_entity_poly.entity_id
_entity_poly.type
_entity_poly.pdbx_seq_one_letter_code
_entity_poly.pdbx_strand_id
1 'polypeptide(L)' 'MIGKLKKGSSFGGCIRYVTGKDEAKIIASDGVLLGTNAEMTQSFELQRQLNPRIKKPVGHIALSFKP' A
#
# COMPACT_ATOMS: atom_id res chain seq x y z
N MET A 1 14.81 4.27 16.12
CA MET A 1 13.86 3.94 15.04
C MET A 1 14.38 2.70 14.30
N ILE A 2 13.50 1.76 13.95
CA ILE A 2 13.84 0.59 13.12
C ILE A 2 12.92 0.60 11.89
N GLY A 3 13.50 0.44 10.69
CA GLY A 3 12.77 0.36 9.43
C GLY A 3 12.83 -1.05 8.84
N LYS A 4 11.69 -1.60 8.41
CA LYS A 4 11.61 -2.87 7.68
C LYS A 4 11.05 -2.65 6.29
N LEU A 5 11.84 -3.00 5.27
CA LEU A 5 11.44 -2.92 3.87
C LEU A 5 10.89 -4.27 3.37
N LYS A 6 9.74 -4.25 2.70
CA LYS A 6 9.18 -5.38 1.98
C LYS A 6 8.82 -4.99 0.55
N LYS A 7 9.08 -5.89 -0.40
CA LYS A 7 8.64 -5.78 -1.79
C LYS A 7 7.55 -6.80 -2.08
N GLY A 8 6.45 -6.37 -2.71
CA GLY A 8 5.28 -7.22 -3.01
C GLY A 8 4.89 -7.17 -4.49
N SER A 9 4.20 -8.23 -4.93
CA SER A 9 3.66 -8.35 -6.30
C SER A 9 2.19 -7.91 -6.43
N SER A 10 1.47 -7.72 -5.32
CA SER A 10 0.06 -7.33 -5.29
C SER A 10 -0.22 -6.30 -4.21
N PHE A 11 -1.05 -5.30 -4.55
CA PHE A 11 -1.41 -4.23 -3.62
C PHE A 11 -2.45 -4.66 -2.56
N GLY A 12 -3.28 -5.66 -2.84
CA GLY A 12 -4.40 -6.04 -1.95
C GLY A 12 -3.95 -6.47 -0.55
N GLY A 13 -2.89 -7.27 -0.46
CA GLY A 13 -2.31 -7.67 0.82
C GLY A 13 -1.70 -6.50 1.61
N CYS A 14 -1.10 -5.53 0.91
CA CYS A 14 -0.53 -4.34 1.54
C CYS A 14 -1.61 -3.42 2.08
N ILE A 15 -2.65 -3.15 1.28
CA ILE A 15 -3.77 -2.29 1.68
C ILE A 15 -4.47 -2.86 2.90
N ARG A 16 -4.86 -4.14 2.85
CA ARG A 16 -5.48 -4.81 4.01
C ARG A 16 -4.63 -4.74 5.27
N TYR A 17 -3.31 -4.83 5.13
CA TYR A 17 -2.39 -4.74 6.27
C TYR A 17 -2.33 -3.34 6.88
N VAL A 18 -2.29 -2.28 6.06
CA VAL A 18 -2.14 -0.90 6.55
C VAL A 18 -3.46 -0.27 7.00
N THR A 19 -4.58 -0.62 6.35
CA THR A 19 -5.92 -0.09 6.69
C THR A 19 -6.66 -0.93 7.72
N GLY A 20 -6.25 -2.18 7.96
CA GLY A 20 -6.91 -3.10 8.88
C GLY A 20 -6.51 -2.94 10.36
N LYS A 21 -5.89 -1.82 10.76
CA LYS A 21 -5.55 -1.55 12.17
C LYS A 21 -6.54 -0.54 12.74
N ASP A 22 -6.90 -0.67 14.00
CA ASP A 22 -7.96 0.15 14.63
C ASP A 22 -7.69 1.66 14.54
N GLU A 23 -6.42 2.06 14.67
CA GLU A 23 -6.01 3.47 14.61
C GLU A 23 -5.43 3.87 13.24
N ALA A 24 -5.63 3.04 12.21
CA ALA A 24 -5.12 3.35 10.88
C ALA A 24 -5.83 4.60 10.31
N LYS A 25 -5.03 5.62 9.98
CA LYS A 25 -5.52 6.83 9.33
C LYS A 25 -4.72 7.15 8.08
N ILE A 26 -5.43 7.47 7.01
CA ILE A 26 -4.83 8.01 5.78
C ILE A 26 -4.54 9.48 6.02
N ILE A 27 -3.26 9.87 5.86
CA ILE A 27 -2.79 11.25 6.06
C ILE A 27 -2.68 12.04 4.75
N ALA A 28 -2.51 11.34 3.63
CA ALA A 28 -2.44 11.90 2.29
C ALA A 28 -2.72 10.80 1.26
N SER A 29 -3.34 11.17 0.13
CA SER A 29 -3.56 10.29 -1.02
C SER A 29 -3.65 11.13 -2.29
N ASP A 30 -3.12 10.59 -3.38
CA ASP A 30 -3.25 11.17 -4.72
C ASP A 30 -3.45 10.03 -5.74
N GLY A 31 -4.36 10.22 -6.70
CA GLY A 31 -4.67 9.26 -7.76
C GLY A 31 -5.29 7.93 -7.31
N VAL A 32 -5.83 7.84 -6.08
CA VAL A 32 -6.40 6.60 -5.51
C VAL A 32 -7.79 6.87 -4.92
N LEU A 33 -8.72 5.97 -5.18
CA LEU A 33 -10.07 6.01 -4.59
C LEU A 33 -10.03 5.48 -3.15
N LEU A 34 -10.50 6.28 -2.19
CA LEU A 34 -10.42 5.96 -0.74
C LEU A 34 -11.70 5.34 -0.15
N GLY A 35 -12.66 4.88 -0.97
CA GLY A 35 -13.93 4.33 -0.48
C GLY A 35 -13.74 3.01 0.27
N THR A 36 -13.30 1.98 -0.45
CA THR A 36 -13.11 0.62 0.07
C THR A 36 -11.71 0.10 -0.20
N ASN A 37 -11.29 -0.91 0.56
CA ASN A 37 -10.03 -1.62 0.29
C ASN A 37 -9.97 -2.20 -1.13
N ALA A 38 -11.12 -2.60 -1.70
CA ALA A 38 -11.21 -3.08 -3.06
C ALA A 38 -10.94 -1.97 -4.09
N GLU A 39 -11.57 -0.81 -3.94
CA GLU A 39 -11.38 0.35 -4.82
C GLU A 39 -9.96 0.91 -4.75
N MET A 40 -9.38 1.00 -3.55
CA MET A 40 -7.97 1.35 -3.37
C MET A 40 -7.07 0.37 -4.12
N THR A 41 -7.32 -0.93 -3.96
CA THR A 41 -6.52 -2.00 -4.61
C THR A 41 -6.62 -1.87 -6.13
N GLN A 42 -7.83 -1.70 -6.66
CA GLN A 42 -8.04 -1.55 -8.10
C GLN A 42 -7.37 -0.29 -8.66
N SER A 43 -7.38 0.82 -7.93
CA SER A 43 -6.68 2.06 -8.34
C SER A 43 -5.19 1.79 -8.56
N PHE A 44 -4.52 1.14 -7.62
CA PHE A 44 -3.09 0.80 -7.76
C PHE A 44 -2.83 -0.27 -8.82
N GLU A 45 -3.69 -1.29 -8.95
CA GLU A 45 -3.53 -2.32 -9.98
C GLU A 45 -3.75 -1.74 -11.39
N LEU A 46 -4.60 -0.74 -11.57
CA LEU A 46 -4.73 0.00 -12.81
C LEU A 46 -3.44 0.77 -13.12
N GLN A 47 -2.89 1.50 -12.14
CA GLN A 47 -1.62 2.21 -12.31
C GLN A 47 -0.46 1.26 -12.62
N ARG A 48 -0.43 0.05 -12.02
CA ARG A 48 0.58 -0.99 -12.31
C ARG A 48 0.59 -1.37 -13.79
N GLN A 49 -0.56 -1.36 -14.46
CA GLN A 49 -0.67 -1.72 -15.88
C GLN A 49 0.03 -0.71 -16.81
N LEU A 50 0.30 0.52 -16.35
CA LEU A 50 1.06 1.51 -17.11
C LEU A 50 2.51 1.07 -17.37
N ASN A 51 3.06 0.18 -16.54
CA ASN A 51 4.39 -0.40 -16.77
C ASN A 51 4.42 -1.90 -16.46
N PRO A 52 3.99 -2.76 -17.40
CA PRO A 52 3.87 -4.20 -17.19
C PRO A 52 5.22 -4.94 -17.01
N ARG A 53 6.34 -4.24 -17.25
CA ARG A 53 7.70 -4.77 -17.01
C ARG A 53 7.99 -4.92 -15.51
N ILE A 54 7.33 -4.13 -14.66
CA ILE A 54 7.54 -4.17 -13.20
C ILE A 54 6.80 -5.38 -12.59
N LYS A 55 7.55 -6.35 -12.06
CA LYS A 55 7.01 -7.57 -11.45
C LYS A 55 6.66 -7.43 -9.96
N LYS A 56 7.24 -6.46 -9.27
CA LYS A 56 7.04 -6.19 -7.83
C LYS A 56 6.83 -4.69 -7.60
N PRO A 57 5.62 -4.17 -7.89
CA PRO A 57 5.35 -2.73 -7.84
C PRO A 57 5.17 -2.19 -6.41
N VAL A 58 4.96 -3.06 -5.43
CA VAL A 58 4.67 -2.64 -4.05
C VAL A 58 5.98 -2.48 -3.28
N GLY A 59 6.24 -1.27 -2.80
CA GLY A 59 7.21 -0.99 -1.75
C GLY A 59 6.49 -0.69 -0.43
N HIS A 60 6.68 -1.52 0.59
CA HIS A 60 6.10 -1.31 1.92
C HIS A 60 7.22 -1.10 2.93
N ILE A 61 7.20 0.05 3.61
CA ILE A 61 8.14 0.42 4.67
C ILE A 61 7.36 0.48 5.98
N ALA A 62 7.71 -0.39 6.91
CA ALA A 62 7.21 -0.31 8.29
C ALA A 62 8.26 0.41 9.14
N LEU A 63 7.87 1.50 9.80
CA LEU A 63 8.69 2.25 10.74
C LEU A 63 8.22 1.96 12.16
N SER A 64 9.16 1.58 13.03
CA SER A 64 8.91 1.38 14.45
C SER A 64 9.76 2.37 15.25
N PHE A 65 9.09 3.16 16.06
CA PHE A 65 9.72 4.08 17.01
C PHE A 65 9.91 3.31 18.31
N LYS A 66 11.12 3.40 18.90
CA LYS A 66 11.28 2.97 20.30
C LYS A 66 10.61 4.06 21.18
N PRO A 67 10.08 3.71 22.36
CA PRO A 67 9.56 4.68 23.32
C PRO A 67 10.56 5.81 23.59
#